data_AF-A0A6J7IIQ4-F1
#
_entry.id   AF-A0A6J7IIQ4-F1
#
_cell.length_a   1.000
_cell.length_b   1.000
_cell.length_c   1.000
_cell.angle_alpha   90.00
_cell.angle_beta   90.00
_cell.angle_gamma   90.00
#
_symmetry.space_group_name_H-M   'P 1'
#
loop_
_entity.id
_entity.type
_entity.pdbx_description
1 polymer ?
#
loop_
_entity_poly.entity_id
_entity_poly.type
_entity_poly.pdbx_seq_one_letter_code
_entity_poly.pdbx_strand_id
1 'polypeptide(L)'
;MIRPRGAPHPDVEPLSPRRGGRRRGLTALTAAVMLALCGAGTAGAAGWQYADFDGDPYWDAATMDHDANGYTERIWFDLDDDGGWDTLLYDTRGRDDFLEVVDYDMDENGGVEFRLVDGDGRVGYEYLYVDRNQNGRWDLQRNRARRIIPGSSADAVTRTNIYNVNSRTLHDFTMRTGGGSLLHPSFPTP
;
A
#
# COMPACT_ATOMS: atom_id res chain seq x y z
N MET A 1 14.78 -22.03 -10.88
CA MET A 1 13.37 -21.61 -10.84
C MET A 1 13.00 -21.46 -9.38
N ILE A 2 12.99 -20.23 -8.89
CA ILE A 2 12.37 -19.90 -7.61
C ILE A 2 11.61 -18.60 -7.92
N ARG A 3 10.30 -18.64 -7.69
CA ARG A 3 9.30 -17.55 -7.62
C ARG A 3 8.67 -17.68 -6.23
N PRO A 4 8.09 -16.63 -5.62
CA PRO A 4 7.69 -16.64 -4.21
C PRO A 4 6.69 -17.74 -3.84
N ARG A 5 6.75 -18.12 -2.55
CA ARG A 5 5.85 -19.10 -1.91
C ARG A 5 4.52 -18.43 -1.56
N GLY A 6 3.49 -18.70 -2.35
CA GLY A 6 2.10 -18.38 -2.01
C GLY A 6 1.53 -17.23 -2.85
N ALA A 7 0.23 -17.32 -3.15
CA ALA A 7 -0.52 -16.18 -3.65
C ALA A 7 -0.47 -15.04 -2.61
N PRO A 8 -0.59 -13.76 -3.02
CA PRO A 8 -0.90 -12.66 -2.11
C PRO A 8 -2.00 -13.11 -1.15
N HIS A 9 -1.64 -13.15 0.12
CA HIS A 9 -2.29 -13.99 1.08
C HIS A 9 -3.68 -13.42 1.42
N PRO A 10 -4.80 -14.19 1.33
CA PRO A 10 -6.06 -13.71 1.87
C PRO A 10 -6.06 -13.68 3.41
N ASP A 11 -5.34 -14.59 4.09
CA ASP A 11 -5.21 -14.65 5.56
C ASP A 11 -3.84 -15.17 6.10
N VAL A 12 -2.76 -14.37 6.06
CA VAL A 12 -1.37 -14.55 6.62
C VAL A 12 -0.83 -15.96 7.00
N GLU A 13 0.39 -16.33 6.53
CA GLU A 13 1.45 -16.92 7.37
C GLU A 13 2.87 -16.65 6.80
N PRO A 14 3.79 -16.02 7.57
CA PRO A 14 5.18 -15.79 7.18
C PRO A 14 6.15 -16.85 7.78
N LEU A 15 7.23 -17.15 7.06
CA LEU A 15 8.38 -17.91 7.56
C LEU A 15 9.69 -17.21 7.15
N SER A 16 10.38 -16.58 8.12
CA SER A 16 11.61 -15.76 8.00
C SER A 16 12.90 -16.58 7.71
N PRO A 17 14.15 -15.99 7.67
CA PRO A 17 14.57 -14.58 7.57
C PRO A 17 15.75 -14.26 6.58
N ARG A 18 15.80 -12.99 6.13
CA ARG A 18 16.97 -12.09 5.86
C ARG A 18 18.11 -12.52 4.90
N ARG A 19 18.41 -11.65 3.92
CA ARG A 19 19.71 -10.94 3.80
C ARG A 19 19.65 -9.81 2.74
N GLY A 20 19.78 -8.57 3.21
CA GLY A 20 19.50 -7.38 2.41
C GLY A 20 20.52 -7.01 1.34
N GLY A 21 20.14 -6.01 0.55
CA GLY A 21 21.01 -5.46 -0.47
C GLY A 21 20.40 -4.38 -1.35
N ARG A 22 20.38 -3.14 -0.83
CA ARG A 22 20.37 -1.85 -1.57
C ARG A 22 19.02 -1.34 -2.09
N ARG A 23 18.41 -0.51 -1.24
CA ARG A 23 17.72 0.77 -1.56
C ARG A 23 17.87 1.23 -3.01
N ARG A 24 16.92 0.84 -3.86
CA ARG A 24 16.60 1.51 -5.13
C ARG A 24 15.08 1.68 -5.09
N GLY A 25 14.60 2.77 -4.51
CA GLY A 25 14.35 3.93 -5.34
C GLY A 25 12.94 3.82 -5.92
N LEU A 26 11.97 4.12 -5.07
CA LEU A 26 10.51 4.10 -5.21
C LEU A 26 9.91 4.85 -6.43
N THR A 27 10.73 5.24 -7.41
CA THR A 27 10.29 6.00 -8.59
C THR A 27 9.95 5.10 -9.77
N ALA A 28 10.41 3.85 -9.78
CA ALA A 28 10.10 2.87 -10.84
C ALA A 28 8.75 2.16 -10.62
N LEU A 29 8.34 1.98 -9.36
CA LEU A 29 7.21 1.13 -8.99
C LEU A 29 5.84 1.69 -9.42
N THR A 30 5.65 3.02 -9.33
CA THR A 30 4.39 3.66 -9.73
C THR A 30 4.18 3.67 -11.25
N ALA A 31 5.27 3.66 -12.03
CA ALA A 31 5.20 3.70 -13.50
C ALA A 31 5.07 2.31 -14.14
N ALA A 32 5.52 1.25 -13.46
CA ALA A 32 5.49 -0.10 -14.00
C ALA A 32 4.10 -0.76 -13.86
N VAL A 33 3.37 -0.39 -12.79
CA VAL A 33 1.93 -0.69 -12.60
C VAL A 33 1.05 -0.11 -13.70
N MET A 34 1.42 1.06 -14.21
CA MET A 34 0.72 1.73 -15.32
C MET A 34 0.72 0.90 -16.61
N LEU A 35 1.72 0.05 -16.84
CA LEU A 35 1.80 -0.76 -18.06
C LEU A 35 1.00 -2.08 -17.95
N ALA A 36 0.76 -2.56 -16.73
CA ALA A 36 -0.05 -3.76 -16.48
C ALA A 36 -1.56 -3.45 -16.46
N LEU A 37 -1.96 -2.27 -16.00
CA LEU A 37 -3.36 -1.83 -15.88
C LEU A 37 -4.09 -1.62 -17.23
N CYS A 38 -3.37 -1.57 -18.37
CA CYS A 38 -3.98 -1.40 -19.69
C CYS A 38 -4.21 -2.74 -20.44
N GLY A 39 -3.77 -3.87 -19.89
CA GLY A 39 -3.57 -5.11 -20.67
C GLY A 39 -4.46 -6.30 -20.34
N ALA A 40 -5.29 -6.24 -19.29
CA ALA A 40 -6.08 -7.40 -18.87
C ALA A 40 -7.48 -7.40 -19.50
N GLY A 41 -7.60 -8.16 -20.59
CA GLY A 41 -8.82 -8.29 -21.36
C GLY A 41 -10.02 -8.85 -20.59
N THR A 42 -11.20 -8.33 -20.98
CA THR A 42 -12.50 -9.01 -21.07
C THR A 42 -12.77 -10.14 -20.06
N ALA A 43 -13.56 -9.82 -19.04
CA ALA A 43 -14.55 -10.70 -18.40
C ALA A 43 -14.12 -12.18 -18.24
N GLY A 44 -13.29 -12.46 -17.24
CA GLY A 44 -12.83 -13.83 -17.00
C GLY A 44 -12.17 -14.05 -15.65
N ALA A 45 -13.00 -14.29 -14.62
CA ALA A 45 -12.67 -14.80 -13.29
C ALA A 45 -11.69 -13.98 -12.42
N ALA A 46 -12.07 -13.80 -11.15
CA ALA A 46 -11.32 -13.13 -10.09
C ALA A 46 -9.99 -13.84 -9.78
N GLY A 47 -8.97 -13.56 -10.59
CA GLY A 47 -7.64 -14.16 -10.51
C GLY A 47 -6.55 -13.11 -10.35
N TRP A 48 -5.48 -13.48 -9.65
CA TRP A 48 -4.31 -12.63 -9.49
C TRP A 48 -3.50 -12.54 -10.79
N GLN A 49 -3.09 -11.33 -11.13
CA GLN A 49 -2.13 -11.03 -12.18
C GLN A 49 -0.82 -10.59 -11.53
N TYR A 50 0.32 -11.02 -12.08
CA TYR A 50 1.63 -10.75 -11.51
C TYR A 50 2.52 -10.05 -12.52
N ALA A 51 3.37 -9.14 -12.03
CA ALA A 51 4.34 -8.43 -12.83
C ALA A 51 5.74 -8.57 -12.22
N ASP A 52 6.72 -8.72 -13.12
CA ASP A 52 8.16 -8.76 -12.85
C ASP A 52 8.77 -7.68 -13.77
N PHE A 53 9.48 -6.73 -13.18
CA PHE A 53 9.97 -5.51 -13.81
C PHE A 53 11.48 -5.51 -14.04
N ASP A 54 12.22 -6.38 -13.36
CA ASP A 54 13.68 -6.39 -13.43
C ASP A 54 14.29 -7.76 -13.78
N GLY A 55 13.45 -8.79 -13.96
CA GLY A 55 13.81 -10.10 -14.48
C GLY A 55 14.46 -11.00 -13.42
N ASP A 56 14.23 -10.71 -12.16
CA ASP A 56 14.74 -11.46 -11.02
C ASP A 56 13.85 -12.73 -10.77
N PRO A 57 14.17 -13.57 -9.76
CA PRO A 57 13.32 -14.69 -9.39
C PRO A 57 11.95 -14.30 -8.82
N TYR A 58 11.74 -13.09 -8.34
CA TYR A 58 10.58 -12.67 -7.57
C TYR A 58 9.52 -11.93 -8.40
N TRP A 59 8.43 -11.53 -7.76
CA TRP A 59 7.37 -10.77 -8.39
C TRP A 59 7.32 -9.41 -7.71
N ASP A 60 7.45 -8.32 -8.46
CA ASP A 60 7.41 -6.96 -7.92
C ASP A 60 6.00 -6.51 -7.55
N ALA A 61 4.98 -6.99 -8.27
CA ALA A 61 3.61 -6.55 -8.10
C ALA A 61 2.58 -7.63 -8.42
N ALA A 62 1.42 -7.55 -7.77
CA ALA A 62 0.26 -8.36 -8.10
C ALA A 62 -1.06 -7.56 -8.04
N THR A 63 -2.00 -7.82 -8.94
CA THR A 63 -3.32 -7.16 -8.96
C THR A 63 -4.46 -8.16 -9.01
N MET A 64 -5.64 -7.78 -8.51
CA MET A 64 -6.86 -8.58 -8.56
C MET A 64 -8.09 -7.71 -8.81
N ASP A 65 -8.86 -8.10 -9.83
CA ASP A 65 -10.28 -7.78 -9.98
C ASP A 65 -11.07 -8.79 -9.14
N HIS A 66 -11.46 -8.40 -7.93
CA HIS A 66 -12.00 -9.30 -6.92
C HIS A 66 -13.45 -9.68 -7.19
N ASP A 67 -14.24 -8.76 -7.75
CA ASP A 67 -15.67 -8.95 -7.99
C ASP A 67 -16.02 -9.17 -9.49
N ALA A 68 -14.99 -9.24 -10.34
CA ALA A 68 -15.07 -9.43 -11.79
C ALA A 68 -15.82 -8.30 -12.53
N ASN A 69 -15.71 -7.07 -12.03
CA ASN A 69 -16.38 -5.89 -12.59
C ASN A 69 -15.54 -5.17 -13.67
N GLY A 70 -14.30 -5.60 -13.90
CA GLY A 70 -13.35 -5.00 -14.85
C GLY A 70 -12.43 -3.92 -14.25
N TYR A 71 -12.51 -3.67 -12.94
CA TYR A 71 -11.64 -2.79 -12.18
C TYR A 71 -10.75 -3.60 -11.24
N THR A 72 -9.68 -2.99 -10.76
CA THR A 72 -8.77 -3.64 -9.81
C THR A 72 -9.09 -3.16 -8.41
N GLU A 73 -9.51 -4.07 -7.52
CA GLU A 73 -9.81 -3.74 -6.13
C GLU A 73 -8.61 -3.97 -5.20
N ARG A 74 -7.59 -4.73 -5.62
CA ARG A 74 -6.41 -5.03 -4.80
C ARG A 74 -5.12 -4.98 -5.60
N ILE A 75 -4.10 -4.37 -5.02
CA ILE A 75 -2.75 -4.31 -5.57
C ILE A 75 -1.74 -4.61 -4.46
N TRP A 76 -0.83 -5.53 -4.69
CA TRP A 76 0.31 -5.82 -3.82
C TRP A 76 1.64 -5.40 -4.46
N PHE A 77 2.60 -5.04 -3.62
CA PHE A 77 3.96 -4.69 -4.01
C PHE A 77 5.01 -5.32 -3.10
N ASP A 78 6.09 -5.78 -3.71
CA ASP A 78 7.40 -6.01 -3.09
C ASP A 78 8.21 -4.71 -3.29
N LEU A 79 8.49 -3.98 -2.21
CA LEU A 79 9.17 -2.68 -2.25
C LEU A 79 10.68 -2.79 -2.06
N ASP A 80 11.17 -3.88 -1.47
CA ASP A 80 12.58 -4.05 -1.15
C ASP A 80 13.29 -5.21 -1.88
N ASP A 81 12.57 -5.87 -2.80
CA ASP A 81 13.05 -6.84 -3.78
C ASP A 81 13.64 -8.08 -3.09
N ASP A 82 12.92 -8.58 -2.08
CA ASP A 82 13.31 -9.76 -1.30
C ASP A 82 12.38 -10.97 -1.46
N GLY A 83 11.29 -10.78 -2.21
CA GLY A 83 10.31 -11.78 -2.58
C GLY A 83 9.13 -11.91 -1.63
N GLY A 84 9.02 -11.06 -0.61
CA GLY A 84 7.81 -10.90 0.18
C GLY A 84 6.99 -9.68 -0.22
N TRP A 85 5.82 -9.55 0.40
CA TRP A 85 4.82 -8.56 0.02
C TRP A 85 4.74 -7.47 1.09
N ASP A 86 5.37 -6.33 0.81
CA ASP A 86 5.45 -5.19 1.73
C ASP A 86 4.16 -4.37 1.81
N THR A 87 3.47 -4.19 0.68
CA THR A 87 2.46 -3.13 0.56
C THR A 87 1.21 -3.62 -0.14
N LEU A 88 0.04 -3.35 0.46
CA LEU A 88 -1.28 -3.65 -0.10
C LEU A 88 -2.08 -2.36 -0.28
N LEU A 89 -2.55 -2.11 -1.50
CA LEU A 89 -3.54 -1.08 -1.80
C LEU A 89 -4.87 -1.77 -2.09
N TYR A 90 -5.95 -1.29 -1.50
CA TYR A 90 -7.26 -1.91 -1.69
C TYR A 90 -8.43 -0.96 -1.51
N ASP A 91 -9.53 -1.29 -2.19
CA ASP A 91 -10.84 -0.68 -2.02
C ASP A 91 -11.63 -1.42 -0.91
N THR A 92 -12.29 -0.69 0.00
CA THR A 92 -13.14 -1.25 1.06
C THR A 92 -14.63 -1.12 0.79
N ARG A 93 -15.03 -0.37 -0.25
CA ARG A 93 -16.42 -0.07 -0.61
C ARG A 93 -16.79 -0.55 -2.02
N GLY A 94 -15.80 -0.98 -2.80
CA GLY A 94 -15.94 -1.77 -4.03
C GLY A 94 -16.55 -1.01 -5.20
N ARG A 95 -16.51 0.33 -5.20
CA ARG A 95 -17.17 1.17 -6.22
C ARG A 95 -16.46 2.50 -6.49
N ASP A 96 -15.19 2.60 -6.15
CA ASP A 96 -14.51 3.88 -6.11
C ASP A 96 -13.47 3.91 -7.23
N ASP A 97 -13.31 5.06 -7.91
CA ASP A 97 -12.24 5.27 -8.90
C ASP A 97 -10.83 5.19 -8.26
N PHE A 98 -10.77 5.00 -6.94
CA PHE A 98 -9.59 5.12 -6.11
C PHE A 98 -9.51 3.97 -5.10
N LEU A 99 -8.32 3.38 -4.98
CA LEU A 99 -8.00 2.49 -3.85
C LEU A 99 -7.96 3.33 -2.56
N GLU A 100 -8.83 3.00 -1.61
CA GLU A 100 -9.11 3.79 -0.41
C GLU A 100 -8.06 3.58 0.70
N VAL A 101 -7.41 2.41 0.73
CA VAL A 101 -6.51 2.03 1.82
C VAL A 101 -5.17 1.59 1.27
N VAL A 102 -4.10 2.00 1.96
CA VAL A 102 -2.74 1.46 1.74
C VAL A 102 -2.20 0.95 3.05
N ASP A 103 -1.86 -0.32 3.10
CA ASP A 103 -1.18 -0.98 4.20
C ASP A 103 0.27 -1.21 3.85
N TYR A 104 1.15 -0.91 4.80
CA TYR A 104 2.57 -1.22 4.76
C TYR A 104 2.89 -2.20 5.90
N ASP A 105 3.38 -3.39 5.55
CA ASP A 105 3.93 -4.45 6.40
C ASP A 105 5.40 -4.67 6.00
N MET A 106 6.24 -3.66 6.28
CA MET A 106 7.61 -3.55 5.76
C MET A 106 8.61 -4.52 6.40
N ASP A 107 8.18 -5.32 7.36
CA ASP A 107 8.97 -6.43 7.90
C ASP A 107 8.28 -7.79 7.72
N GLU A 108 7.19 -7.81 6.96
CA GLU A 108 6.53 -8.97 6.40
C GLU A 108 6.12 -9.99 7.46
N ASN A 109 5.71 -9.48 8.63
CA ASN A 109 5.35 -10.31 9.77
C ASN A 109 3.83 -10.51 9.92
N GLY A 110 3.05 -10.01 8.95
CA GLY A 110 1.59 -10.00 8.96
C GLY A 110 0.99 -8.83 9.75
N GLY A 111 1.82 -7.89 10.19
CA GLY A 111 1.48 -6.81 11.11
C GLY A 111 1.75 -5.45 10.51
N VAL A 112 0.70 -4.86 9.92
CA VAL A 112 0.73 -3.53 9.28
C VAL A 112 1.27 -2.45 10.23
N GLU A 113 2.39 -1.83 9.88
CA GLU A 113 2.97 -0.74 10.68
C GLU A 113 2.42 0.63 10.30
N PHE A 114 2.05 0.81 9.03
CA PHE A 114 1.45 2.06 8.57
C PHE A 114 0.23 1.76 7.72
N ARG A 115 -0.85 2.50 7.99
CA ARG A 115 -2.04 2.49 7.14
C ARG A 115 -2.44 3.90 6.74
N LEU A 116 -2.56 4.13 5.44
CA LEU A 116 -3.16 5.32 4.86
C LEU A 116 -4.63 5.04 4.57
N VAL A 117 -5.51 6.01 4.82
CA VAL A 117 -6.96 5.89 4.54
C VAL A 117 -7.48 7.15 3.87
N ASP A 118 -8.09 6.97 2.71
CA ASP A 118 -9.01 7.90 2.07
C ASP A 118 -10.41 7.64 2.65
N GLY A 119 -10.95 8.65 3.32
CA GLY A 119 -12.27 8.58 3.92
C GLY A 119 -13.36 9.24 3.09
N ASP A 120 -13.00 10.06 2.11
CA ASP A 120 -13.91 10.98 1.42
C ASP A 120 -14.01 10.80 -0.11
N GLY A 121 -13.24 9.85 -0.67
CA GLY A 121 -13.30 9.44 -2.07
C GLY A 121 -12.69 10.49 -3.01
N ARG A 122 -11.72 11.27 -2.53
CA ARG A 122 -11.04 12.30 -3.31
C ARG A 122 -9.55 12.00 -3.38
N VAL A 123 -8.89 12.62 -4.35
CA VAL A 123 -7.44 12.52 -4.50
C VAL A 123 -6.73 12.92 -3.20
N GLY A 124 -6.09 11.94 -2.58
CA GLY A 124 -5.30 12.10 -1.35
C GLY A 124 -5.64 11.01 -0.33
N TYR A 125 -4.90 11.02 0.77
CA TYR A 125 -5.26 10.28 1.97
C TYR A 125 -5.48 11.28 3.11
N GLU A 126 -6.50 11.06 3.94
CA GLU A 126 -6.80 11.93 5.08
C GLU A 126 -6.07 11.50 6.34
N TYR A 127 -5.94 10.18 6.52
CA TYR A 127 -5.54 9.61 7.78
C TYR A 127 -4.33 8.71 7.63
N LEU A 128 -3.40 8.86 8.57
CA LEU A 128 -2.32 7.92 8.83
C LEU A 128 -2.57 7.23 10.17
N TYR A 129 -2.55 5.90 10.15
CA TYR A 129 -2.49 5.02 11.31
C TYR A 129 -1.08 4.45 11.41
N VAL A 130 -0.64 4.20 12.64
CA VAL A 130 0.74 3.82 12.93
C VAL A 130 0.75 2.77 14.01
N ASP A 131 1.40 1.63 13.81
CA ASP A 131 1.71 0.62 14.83
C ASP A 131 3.23 0.41 14.87
N ARG A 132 3.95 1.30 15.58
CA ARG A 132 5.43 1.27 15.60
C ARG A 132 6.01 0.09 16.37
N ASN A 133 5.24 -0.48 17.29
CA ASN A 133 5.70 -1.57 18.14
C ASN A 133 5.09 -2.93 17.76
N GLN A 134 4.32 -2.96 16.67
CA GLN A 134 3.74 -4.16 16.03
C GLN A 134 3.07 -5.06 17.05
N ASN A 135 2.22 -4.44 17.88
CA ASN A 135 1.45 -5.15 18.90
C ASN A 135 0.01 -5.44 18.47
N GLY A 136 -0.33 -5.15 17.20
CA GLY A 136 -1.66 -5.31 16.64
C GLY A 136 -2.62 -4.19 17.05
N ARG A 137 -2.12 -3.07 17.55
CA ARG A 137 -2.92 -1.91 17.95
C ARG A 137 -2.28 -0.62 17.49
N TRP A 138 -3.09 0.22 16.85
CA TRP A 138 -2.67 1.55 16.45
C TRP A 138 -2.24 2.44 17.62
N ASP A 139 -1.06 3.04 17.48
CA ASP A 139 -0.48 4.01 18.39
C ASP A 139 -1.40 5.22 18.58
N LEU A 140 -1.72 5.51 19.84
CA LEU A 140 -2.51 6.69 20.18
C LEU A 140 -1.65 7.95 20.22
N GLN A 141 -2.06 8.97 19.48
CA GLN A 141 -1.63 10.36 19.66
C GLN A 141 -2.78 11.12 20.32
N ARG A 142 -2.59 11.56 21.58
CA ARG A 142 -3.61 12.29 22.36
C ARG A 142 -4.97 11.57 22.38
N ASN A 143 -4.95 10.27 22.69
CA ASN A 143 -6.12 9.37 22.72
C ASN A 143 -6.82 9.14 21.37
N ARG A 144 -6.14 9.38 20.24
CA ARG A 144 -6.63 9.03 18.90
C ARG A 144 -5.61 8.20 18.14
N ALA A 145 -6.06 7.09 17.56
CA ALA A 145 -5.23 6.24 16.69
C ALA A 145 -4.93 6.90 15.35
N ARG A 146 -5.93 7.58 14.76
CA ARG A 146 -5.81 8.26 13.47
C ARG A 146 -5.12 9.61 13.61
N ARG A 147 -4.22 9.90 12.68
CA ARG A 147 -3.51 11.17 12.58
C ARG A 147 -3.86 11.83 11.25
N ILE A 148 -4.11 13.12 11.27
CA ILE A 148 -4.51 13.87 10.08
C ILE A 148 -3.28 14.18 9.24
N ILE A 149 -3.28 13.77 7.98
CA ILE A 149 -2.20 14.05 7.05
C ILE A 149 -2.22 15.55 6.72
N PRO A 150 -1.12 16.29 6.97
CA PRO A 150 -1.07 17.71 6.64
C PRO A 150 -1.34 17.97 5.16
N GLY A 151 -2.20 18.95 4.86
CA GLY A 151 -2.61 19.28 3.49
C GLY A 151 -3.72 18.41 2.89
N SER A 152 -4.20 17.39 3.59
CA SER A 152 -5.38 16.60 3.20
C SER A 152 -6.70 17.40 3.35
N SER A 153 -7.79 16.86 2.80
CA SER A 153 -9.12 17.45 2.97
C SER A 153 -9.55 17.51 4.45
N ALA A 154 -9.19 16.49 5.25
CA ALA A 154 -9.44 16.45 6.68
C ALA A 154 -8.70 17.55 7.44
N ASP A 155 -7.47 17.89 7.04
CA ASP A 155 -6.69 19.01 7.61
C ASP A 155 -7.38 20.35 7.30
N ALA A 156 -7.83 20.52 6.05
CA ALA A 156 -8.53 21.72 5.61
C ALA A 156 -9.83 21.99 6.38
N VAL A 157 -10.57 20.93 6.75
CA VAL A 157 -11.83 21.02 7.49
C VAL A 157 -11.61 21.21 8.99
N THR A 158 -10.68 20.46 9.59
CA THR A 158 -10.51 20.46 11.05
C THR A 158 -9.71 21.65 11.57
N ARG A 159 -8.85 22.28 10.75
CA ARG A 159 -8.01 23.46 11.09
C ARG A 159 -7.27 23.36 12.44
N THR A 160 -7.09 22.15 12.98
CA THR A 160 -6.59 21.93 14.33
C THR A 160 -5.36 21.02 14.28
N ASN A 161 -4.18 21.61 14.43
CA ASN A 161 -2.88 20.93 14.34
C ASN A 161 -2.61 19.91 15.47
N ILE A 162 -3.53 19.71 16.42
CA ILE A 162 -3.27 18.84 17.58
C ILE A 162 -3.26 17.34 17.22
N TYR A 163 -3.94 16.96 16.15
CA TYR A 163 -4.03 15.57 15.68
C TYR A 163 -3.29 15.34 14.37
N ASN A 164 -2.55 16.33 13.88
CA ASN A 164 -1.80 16.19 12.64
C ASN A 164 -0.63 15.24 12.84
N VAL A 165 -0.25 14.56 11.77
CA VAL A 165 0.99 13.79 11.73
C VAL A 165 2.14 14.77 11.98
N ASN A 166 2.97 14.46 12.97
CA ASN A 166 4.14 15.29 13.28
C ASN A 166 5.34 14.90 12.40
N SER A 167 6.33 15.78 12.32
CA SER A 167 7.52 15.60 11.48
C SER A 167 8.31 14.32 11.78
N ARG A 168 8.34 13.87 13.04
CA ARG A 168 8.99 12.61 13.41
C ARG A 168 8.26 11.42 12.81
N THR A 169 6.94 11.37 12.91
CA THR A 169 6.14 10.29 12.32
C THR A 169 6.22 10.29 10.79
N LEU A 170 6.22 11.47 10.15
CA LEU A 170 6.44 11.58 8.70
C LEU A 170 7.82 11.09 8.28
N HIS A 171 8.85 11.46 9.04
CA HIS A 171 10.21 10.99 8.80
C HIS A 171 10.31 9.47 8.96
N ASP A 172 9.76 8.91 10.04
CA ASP A 172 9.77 7.46 10.29
C ASP A 172 9.03 6.70 9.18
N PHE A 173 7.87 7.21 8.73
CA PHE A 173 7.15 6.69 7.57
C PHE A 173 8.02 6.70 6.31
N THR A 174 8.51 7.88 5.92
CA THR A 174 9.32 8.07 4.70
C THR A 174 10.56 7.17 4.70
N MET A 175 11.22 7.02 5.84
CA MET A 175 12.42 6.19 5.97
C MET A 175 12.13 4.70 5.90
N ARG A 176 10.94 4.26 6.36
CA ARG A 176 10.55 2.85 6.38
C ARG A 176 9.93 2.41 5.05
N THR A 177 9.15 3.26 4.40
CA THR A 177 8.50 2.98 3.11
C THR A 177 9.34 3.38 1.89
N GLY A 178 10.63 3.67 2.06
CA GLY A 178 11.52 4.00 0.95
C GLY A 178 11.18 5.31 0.20
N GLY A 179 10.45 6.22 0.84
CA GLY A 179 9.96 7.46 0.22
C GLY A 179 8.47 7.44 -0.15
N GLY A 180 7.67 6.56 0.48
CA GLY A 180 6.23 6.42 0.24
C GLY A 180 5.53 7.77 0.09
N SER A 181 4.72 7.91 -0.95
CA SER A 181 3.93 9.11 -1.16
C SER A 181 2.74 9.13 -0.19
N LEU A 182 2.53 10.25 0.49
CA LEU A 182 1.28 10.54 1.21
C LEU A 182 0.17 11.00 0.26
N LEU A 183 0.51 11.21 -1.01
CA LEU A 183 -0.40 11.55 -2.09
C LEU A 183 -0.78 10.27 -2.82
N HIS A 184 -2.06 10.17 -3.14
CA HIS A 184 -2.68 9.08 -3.87
C HIS A 184 -1.99 8.82 -5.22
N PRO A 185 -1.86 7.56 -5.68
CA PRO A 185 -1.59 7.28 -7.08
C PRO A 185 -2.84 7.65 -7.90
N SER A 186 -2.82 8.80 -8.59
CA SER A 186 -3.94 9.19 -9.46
C SER A 186 -4.14 8.15 -10.57
N PHE A 187 -5.23 7.41 -10.51
CA PHE A 187 -5.62 6.48 -11.55
C PHE A 187 -6.22 7.27 -12.73
N PRO A 188 -5.75 7.06 -13.97
CA PRO A 188 -6.49 7.54 -15.13
C PRO A 188 -7.83 6.80 -15.18
N THR A 189 -8.93 7.53 -14.97
CA THR A 189 -10.26 7.04 -15.35
C THR A 189 -10.36 7.01 -16.88
N PRO A 190 -11.06 6.02 -17.47
CA PRO A 190 -11.18 5.89 -18.92
C PRO A 190 -11.84 7.10 -19.62
#